data_AF-X1MJ36-F1
#
_entry.id   AF-X1MJ36-F1
#
_cell.length_a   1.000
_cell.length_b   1.000
_cell.length_c   1.000
_cell.angle_alpha   90.00
_cell.angle_beta   90.00
_cell.angle_gamma   90.00
#
_symmetry.space_group_name_H-M   'P 1'
#
loop_
_entity.id
_entity.type
_entity.pdbx_description
1 polymer ?
#
loop_
_entity_poly.entity_id
_entity_poly.type
_entity_poly.pdbx_seq_one_letter_code
_entity_poly.pdbx_strand_id
1 'polypeptide(L)'
;RKPQIDFRLFVIDLARSYALKKNKIAEALGLSRQSIDNWLDIYHQYGVSGLENSPRTPTGNKARELELQRKEEREKQERKEFQFNFSFDRQGDEKQIDQEEAPFQREHTWQKTRYAGIFIHQVTLMSVWQWFKFTIGYFGERYKLFQVFLLMVCRNIGSIEQTKHIRQDEAKVILGLQQFPGKDKLWEWFYQATGDCLSPRLLKDFFRFQILRGIVNLWFWFIDGHRLGYTGKNKVHHTYNTQRQMPEPGRTNMVVCDLQGNVVDFEIQEGKGDLKSFVLNLDDRWEDEIGEKPVKVFDREGDGAGFFSGMVRNENPFVTWEKHSDSKKLDAMPAELFSISLEVNEKEYGKGEFRP
;
A
#
# COMPACT_ATOMS: atom_id res chain seq x y z
N ARG A 1 17.99 -5.99 35.73
CA ARG A 1 17.23 -7.27 35.74
C ARG A 1 17.17 -7.77 34.30
N LYS A 2 17.49 -9.04 34.03
CA LYS A 2 17.32 -9.60 32.67
C LYS A 2 15.83 -9.47 32.29
N PRO A 3 15.47 -8.99 31.09
CA PRO A 3 14.07 -9.02 30.66
C PRO A 3 13.59 -10.47 30.70
N GLN A 4 12.49 -10.72 31.42
CA GLN A 4 11.79 -12.01 31.44
C GLN A 4 11.42 -12.39 30.00
N ILE A 5 11.36 -13.69 29.72
CA ILE A 5 11.04 -14.22 28.38
C ILE A 5 9.76 -13.61 27.82
N ASP A 6 8.76 -13.39 28.68
CA ASP A 6 7.47 -12.78 28.35
C ASP A 6 7.63 -11.39 27.74
N PHE A 7 8.60 -10.60 28.24
CA PHE A 7 8.89 -9.28 27.70
C PHE A 7 9.53 -9.36 26.30
N ARG A 8 10.37 -10.37 26.04
CA ARG A 8 10.95 -10.57 24.70
C ARG A 8 9.89 -11.05 23.71
N LEU A 9 9.01 -11.95 24.14
CA LEU A 9 7.88 -12.42 23.34
C LEU A 9 6.93 -11.27 23.01
N PHE A 10 6.61 -10.42 24.00
CA PHE A 10 5.81 -9.21 23.78
C PHE A 10 6.45 -8.27 22.73
N VAL A 11 7.76 -8.03 22.82
CA VAL A 11 8.49 -7.19 21.85
C VAL A 11 8.48 -7.80 20.44
N ILE A 12 8.60 -9.13 20.34
CA ILE A 12 8.51 -9.85 19.07
C ILE A 12 7.11 -9.75 18.50
N ASP A 13 6.09 -9.89 19.33
CA ASP A 13 4.68 -9.80 18.94
C ASP A 13 4.34 -8.40 18.41
N LEU A 14 4.79 -7.35 19.11
CA LEU A 14 4.68 -5.96 18.64
C LEU A 14 5.35 -5.73 17.27
N ALA A 15 6.47 -6.41 17.01
CA ALA A 15 7.24 -6.23 15.78
C ALA A 15 6.77 -7.11 14.62
N ARG A 16 6.32 -8.35 14.88
CA ARG A 16 5.87 -9.32 13.86
C ARG A 16 4.37 -9.26 13.63
N SER A 17 3.61 -9.36 14.71
CA SER A 17 2.15 -9.46 14.65
C SER A 17 1.56 -8.08 14.40
N TYR A 18 1.96 -7.09 15.19
CA TYR A 18 1.46 -5.71 15.04
C TYR A 18 2.26 -4.84 14.06
N ALA A 19 3.31 -5.39 13.43
CA ALA A 19 4.15 -4.73 12.43
C ALA A 19 4.63 -3.30 12.82
N LEU A 20 4.80 -3.04 14.11
CA LEU A 20 5.21 -1.71 14.58
C LEU A 20 6.67 -1.45 14.22
N LYS A 21 6.97 -0.20 13.85
CA LYS A 21 8.34 0.20 13.50
C LYS A 21 9.27 -0.08 14.68
N LYS A 22 10.30 -0.89 14.47
CA LYS A 22 11.29 -1.28 15.51
C LYS A 22 11.89 -0.08 16.25
N ASN A 23 12.08 1.05 15.58
CA ASN A 23 12.55 2.29 16.20
C ASN A 23 11.57 2.85 17.23
N LYS A 24 10.25 2.73 16.98
CA LYS A 24 9.20 3.17 17.89
C LYS A 24 9.03 2.22 19.08
N ILE A 25 9.15 0.92 18.83
CA ILE A 25 9.20 -0.08 19.91
C ILE A 25 10.42 0.17 20.81
N ALA A 26 11.59 0.40 20.21
CA ALA A 26 12.85 0.70 20.91
C ALA A 26 12.74 1.95 21.80
N GLU A 27 12.19 3.03 21.24
CA GLU A 27 11.95 4.29 21.95
C GLU A 27 10.97 4.11 23.12
N ALA A 28 9.82 3.47 22.88
CA ALA A 28 8.77 3.28 23.88
C ALA A 28 9.16 2.35 25.03
N LEU A 29 9.99 1.34 24.76
CA LEU A 29 10.35 0.29 25.73
C LEU A 29 11.77 0.44 26.28
N GLY A 30 12.49 1.51 25.93
CA GLY A 30 13.85 1.76 26.39
C GLY A 30 14.87 0.71 25.93
N LEU A 31 14.68 0.15 24.73
CA LEU A 31 15.53 -0.90 24.16
C LEU A 31 16.39 -0.37 23.01
N SER A 32 17.48 -1.07 22.69
CA SER A 32 18.18 -0.81 21.43
C SER A 32 17.48 -1.54 20.28
N ARG A 33 17.38 -0.90 19.11
CA ARG A 33 16.88 -1.53 17.88
C ARG A 33 17.58 -2.85 17.59
N GLN A 34 18.90 -2.91 17.80
CA GLN A 34 19.71 -4.11 17.62
C GLN A 34 19.26 -5.27 18.51
N SER A 35 18.78 -4.99 19.72
CA SER A 35 18.27 -6.04 20.62
C SER A 35 16.96 -6.64 20.10
N ILE A 36 16.09 -5.80 19.53
CA ILE A 36 14.85 -6.24 18.89
C ILE A 36 15.16 -7.12 17.67
N ASP A 37 16.11 -6.70 16.83
CA ASP A 37 16.57 -7.48 15.68
C ASP A 37 17.12 -8.85 16.11
N ASN A 38 17.97 -8.88 17.14
CA ASN A 38 18.54 -10.12 17.66
C ASN A 38 17.46 -11.06 18.23
N TRP A 39 16.44 -10.54 18.92
CA TRP A 39 15.36 -11.39 19.46
C TRP A 39 14.45 -11.93 18.36
N LEU A 40 14.13 -11.11 17.35
CA LEU A 40 13.37 -11.56 16.19
C LEU A 40 14.09 -12.68 15.46
N ASP A 41 15.40 -12.56 15.27
CA ASP A 41 16.22 -13.57 14.59
C ASP A 41 16.28 -14.88 15.39
N ILE A 42 16.53 -14.79 16.70
CA ILE A 42 16.58 -15.97 17.59
C ILE A 42 15.23 -16.69 17.61
N TYR A 43 14.13 -15.93 17.70
CA TYR A 43 12.79 -16.48 17.68
C TYR A 43 12.42 -17.10 16.35
N HIS A 44 12.86 -16.51 15.24
CA HIS A 44 12.66 -17.08 13.90
C HIS A 44 13.39 -18.42 13.74
N GLN A 45 14.62 -18.54 14.26
CA GLN A 45 15.45 -19.73 14.08
C GLN A 45 15.13 -20.87 15.07
N TYR A 46 14.79 -20.53 16.31
CA TYR A 46 14.72 -21.51 17.41
C TYR A 46 13.41 -21.42 18.21
N GLY A 47 12.45 -20.60 17.77
CA GLY A 47 11.20 -20.37 18.48
C GLY A 47 11.41 -19.79 19.89
N VAL A 48 10.43 -20.05 20.76
CA VAL A 48 10.46 -19.61 22.17
C VAL A 48 11.70 -20.17 22.90
N SER A 49 12.09 -21.40 22.60
CA SER A 49 13.21 -22.10 23.26
C SER A 49 14.58 -21.43 23.05
N GLY A 50 14.78 -20.73 21.93
CA GLY A 50 16.00 -19.97 21.67
C GLY A 50 16.10 -18.66 22.46
N LEU A 51 14.96 -18.05 22.78
CA LEU A 51 14.92 -16.83 23.59
C LEU A 51 15.25 -17.11 25.06
N GLU A 52 14.97 -18.33 25.52
CA GLU A 52 15.34 -18.88 26.82
C GLU A 52 16.85 -19.12 26.92
N ASN A 53 17.42 -19.79 25.92
CA ASN A 53 18.82 -20.23 25.90
C ASN A 53 19.65 -19.38 24.94
N SER A 54 19.82 -18.10 25.24
CA SER A 54 20.57 -17.17 24.37
C SER A 54 22.00 -17.68 24.10
N PRO A 55 22.37 -18.08 22.87
CA PRO A 55 23.74 -18.46 22.55
C PRO A 55 24.63 -17.21 22.61
N ARG A 56 25.83 -17.33 23.19
CA ARG A 56 26.83 -16.24 23.12
C ARG A 56 27.06 -15.88 21.66
N THR A 57 27.03 -14.58 21.37
CA THR A 57 27.25 -14.02 20.03
C THR A 57 28.54 -14.58 19.43
N PRO A 58 28.51 -15.19 18.22
CA PRO A 58 29.73 -15.70 17.60
C PRO A 58 30.66 -14.54 17.22
N THR A 59 31.89 -14.54 17.71
CA THR A 59 32.94 -13.57 17.35
C THR A 59 33.94 -14.18 16.35
N GLY A 60 34.36 -13.42 15.33
CA GLY A 60 35.41 -13.80 14.37
C GLY A 60 34.90 -14.38 13.05
N ASN A 61 35.71 -15.22 12.37
CA ASN A 61 35.45 -15.76 11.02
C ASN A 61 34.07 -16.44 10.84
N LYS A 62 33.51 -17.02 11.92
CA LYS A 62 32.15 -17.58 11.91
C LYS A 62 31.05 -16.54 11.65
N ALA A 63 31.27 -15.26 12.01
CA ALA A 63 30.34 -14.19 11.71
C ALA A 63 30.31 -13.86 10.20
N ARG A 64 31.46 -13.97 9.51
CA ARG A 64 31.56 -13.79 8.06
C ARG A 64 30.96 -14.95 7.27
N GLU A 65 31.15 -16.18 7.73
CA GLU A 65 30.47 -17.35 7.16
C GLU A 65 28.95 -17.26 7.34
N LEU A 66 28.50 -16.78 8.51
CA LEU A 66 27.08 -16.53 8.76
C LEU A 66 26.54 -15.40 7.86
N GLU A 67 27.29 -14.33 7.60
CA GLU A 67 26.91 -13.29 6.63
C GLU A 67 26.79 -13.81 5.21
N LEU A 68 27.71 -14.69 4.79
CA LEU A 68 27.67 -15.28 3.45
C LEU A 68 26.51 -16.27 3.31
N GLN A 69 26.28 -17.12 4.31
CA GLN A 69 25.11 -17.99 4.39
C GLN A 69 23.81 -17.19 4.41
N ARG A 70 23.75 -16.09 5.17
CA ARG A 70 22.62 -15.15 5.16
C ARG A 70 22.38 -14.55 3.78
N LYS A 71 23.43 -14.24 3.03
CA LYS A 71 23.30 -13.70 1.66
C LYS A 71 22.77 -14.76 0.71
N GLU A 72 23.30 -15.98 0.76
CA GLU A 72 22.87 -17.09 -0.08
C GLU A 72 21.46 -17.59 0.27
N GLU A 73 21.09 -17.61 1.55
CA GLU A 73 19.74 -17.91 2.01
C GLU A 73 18.77 -16.81 1.62
N ARG A 74 19.16 -15.53 1.71
CA ARG A 74 18.34 -14.41 1.25
C ARG A 74 18.16 -14.44 -0.27
N GLU A 75 19.20 -14.75 -1.03
CA GLU A 75 19.09 -14.95 -2.48
C GLU A 75 18.29 -16.21 -2.85
N LYS A 76 18.36 -17.29 -2.06
CA LYS A 76 17.54 -18.49 -2.25
C LYS A 76 16.10 -18.28 -1.82
N GLN A 77 15.83 -17.53 -0.76
CA GLN A 77 14.50 -17.09 -0.35
C GLN A 77 13.94 -16.13 -1.38
N GLU A 78 14.69 -15.13 -1.86
CA GLU A 78 14.24 -14.26 -2.96
C GLU A 78 13.92 -15.06 -4.25
N ARG A 79 14.65 -16.13 -4.53
CA ARG A 79 14.37 -17.05 -5.65
C ARG A 79 13.20 -18.02 -5.37
N LYS A 80 12.96 -18.42 -4.11
CA LYS A 80 11.91 -19.38 -3.71
C LYS A 80 10.60 -18.72 -3.29
N GLU A 81 10.64 -17.51 -2.74
CA GLU A 81 9.52 -16.83 -2.10
C GLU A 81 8.58 -16.19 -3.10
N PHE A 82 8.95 -15.94 -4.36
CA PHE A 82 7.94 -15.46 -5.30
C PHE A 82 8.24 -15.73 -6.78
N GLN A 83 7.74 -16.85 -7.30
CA GLN A 83 7.24 -16.87 -8.68
C GLN A 83 5.92 -16.10 -8.71
N PHE A 84 5.99 -14.76 -8.65
CA PHE A 84 4.79 -13.94 -8.87
C PHE A 84 4.52 -14.05 -10.36
N ASN A 85 3.59 -14.93 -10.71
CA ASN A 85 3.07 -14.99 -12.06
C ASN A 85 2.05 -13.88 -12.16
N PHE A 86 2.49 -12.77 -12.77
CA PHE A 86 1.60 -11.73 -13.25
C PHE A 86 0.55 -12.37 -14.15
N SER A 87 -0.68 -11.86 -14.11
CA SER A 87 -1.78 -12.32 -14.94
C SER A 87 -1.67 -11.78 -16.38
N PHE A 88 -0.46 -11.90 -16.95
CA PHE A 88 -0.28 -11.86 -18.41
C PHE A 88 -1.01 -13.09 -18.94
N ASP A 89 -2.27 -12.92 -19.33
CA ASP A 89 -3.32 -13.94 -19.40
C ASP A 89 -2.95 -15.27 -20.11
N ARG A 90 -1.89 -15.31 -20.94
CA ARG A 90 -1.36 -16.51 -21.62
C ARG A 90 0.15 -16.42 -21.83
N GLN A 91 0.78 -17.58 -22.07
CA GLN A 91 2.13 -17.63 -22.64
C GLN A 91 2.19 -16.74 -23.91
N GLY A 92 2.94 -15.64 -23.83
CA GLY A 92 3.12 -14.69 -24.95
C GLY A 92 2.41 -13.35 -24.82
N ASP A 93 1.60 -13.12 -23.78
CA ASP A 93 0.92 -11.83 -23.56
C ASP A 93 1.81 -10.79 -22.85
N GLU A 94 2.91 -11.23 -22.22
CA GLU A 94 3.91 -10.32 -21.67
C GLU A 94 4.60 -9.59 -22.83
N LYS A 95 4.24 -8.32 -23.03
CA LYS A 95 4.87 -7.50 -24.06
C LYS A 95 6.33 -7.34 -23.72
N GLN A 96 7.16 -7.52 -24.74
CA GLN A 96 8.58 -7.25 -24.69
C GLN A 96 8.86 -5.95 -25.44
N ILE A 97 10.04 -5.40 -25.20
CA ILE A 97 10.58 -4.26 -25.94
C ILE A 97 11.96 -4.62 -26.44
N ASP A 98 12.36 -3.98 -27.52
CA ASP A 98 13.71 -4.13 -28.03
C ASP A 98 14.72 -3.70 -26.96
N GLN A 99 15.87 -4.41 -26.92
CA GLN A 99 16.91 -4.13 -25.93
C GLN A 99 17.41 -2.69 -26.01
N GLU A 100 17.41 -2.06 -27.19
CA GLU A 100 17.81 -0.66 -27.36
C GLU A 100 16.79 0.32 -26.76
N GLU A 101 15.52 -0.08 -26.68
CA GLU A 101 14.40 0.72 -26.16
C GLU A 101 14.15 0.47 -24.67
N ALA A 102 14.92 -0.43 -24.06
CA ALA A 102 14.85 -0.73 -22.65
C ALA A 102 15.32 0.46 -21.78
N PRO A 103 14.71 0.62 -20.59
CA PRO A 103 14.99 1.76 -19.74
C PRO A 103 16.45 1.75 -19.28
N PHE A 104 17.09 2.93 -19.29
CA PHE A 104 18.46 3.14 -18.81
C PHE A 104 19.56 2.34 -19.53
N GLN A 105 19.36 1.99 -20.80
CA GLN A 105 20.36 1.25 -21.58
C GLN A 105 21.61 2.06 -21.97
N ARG A 106 21.52 3.39 -21.88
CA ARG A 106 22.64 4.28 -22.21
C ARG A 106 23.34 4.71 -20.95
N GLU A 107 24.66 4.56 -20.95
CA GLU A 107 25.50 5.15 -19.92
C GLU A 107 25.63 6.65 -20.17
N HIS A 108 25.53 7.40 -19.08
CA HIS A 108 25.68 8.85 -19.08
C HIS A 108 26.74 9.23 -18.06
N THR A 109 27.60 10.17 -18.42
CA THR A 109 28.55 10.78 -17.48
C THR A 109 27.83 11.71 -16.51
N TRP A 110 28.56 12.20 -15.50
CA TRP A 110 28.04 13.17 -14.54
C TRP A 110 27.42 14.39 -15.23
N GLN A 111 26.13 14.60 -14.97
CA GLN A 111 25.34 15.70 -15.53
C GLN A 111 24.55 16.41 -14.44
N LYS A 112 24.50 17.74 -14.51
CA LYS A 112 23.61 18.54 -13.68
C LYS A 112 22.20 18.47 -14.26
N THR A 113 21.22 18.14 -13.42
CA THR A 113 19.81 18.07 -13.82
C THR A 113 18.90 18.62 -12.74
N ARG A 114 17.82 19.30 -13.15
CA ARG A 114 16.77 19.78 -12.24
C ARG A 114 15.83 18.68 -11.78
N TYR A 115 15.91 17.52 -12.41
CA TYR A 115 14.99 16.42 -12.22
C TYR A 115 15.57 15.28 -11.36
N ALA A 116 16.76 15.48 -10.76
CA ALA A 116 17.44 14.45 -9.96
C ALA A 116 16.57 13.89 -8.80
N GLY A 117 15.68 14.69 -8.22
CA GLY A 117 14.77 14.25 -7.15
C GLY A 117 13.82 13.12 -7.56
N ILE A 118 13.57 12.93 -8.87
CA ILE A 118 12.72 11.85 -9.39
C ILE A 118 13.32 10.48 -9.08
N PHE A 119 14.64 10.37 -8.96
CA PHE A 119 15.29 9.09 -8.65
C PHE A 119 14.83 8.49 -7.32
N ILE A 120 14.44 9.31 -6.34
CA ILE A 120 13.91 8.80 -5.07
C ILE A 120 12.67 7.93 -5.34
N HIS A 121 11.76 8.42 -6.19
CA HIS A 121 10.57 7.68 -6.55
C HIS A 121 10.87 6.53 -7.50
N GLN A 122 11.71 6.76 -8.51
CA GLN A 122 11.98 5.76 -9.53
C GLN A 122 12.75 4.56 -8.99
N VAL A 123 13.77 4.77 -8.16
CA VAL A 123 14.51 3.68 -7.50
C VAL A 123 13.57 2.86 -6.61
N THR A 124 12.66 3.50 -5.90
CA THR A 124 11.69 2.78 -5.05
C THR A 124 10.71 1.98 -5.90
N LEU A 125 10.15 2.57 -6.96
CA LEU A 125 9.29 1.90 -7.94
C LEU A 125 9.97 0.67 -8.57
N MET A 126 11.26 0.79 -8.91
CA MET A 126 12.02 -0.31 -9.49
C MET A 126 12.34 -1.42 -8.47
N SER A 127 12.87 -1.03 -7.30
CA SER A 127 13.41 -1.99 -6.32
C SER A 127 12.33 -2.68 -5.50
N VAL A 128 11.24 -1.97 -5.17
CA VAL A 128 10.16 -2.51 -4.33
C VAL A 128 9.06 -3.10 -5.20
N TRP A 129 8.62 -2.38 -6.24
CA TRP A 129 7.43 -2.75 -7.02
C TRP A 129 7.72 -3.34 -8.40
N GLN A 130 8.99 -3.56 -8.79
CA GLN A 130 9.34 -4.06 -10.13
C GLN A 130 8.65 -3.28 -11.27
N TRP A 131 8.53 -1.96 -11.11
CA TRP A 131 7.62 -1.12 -11.90
C TRP A 131 7.79 -1.22 -13.43
N PHE A 132 9.03 -1.37 -13.90
CA PHE A 132 9.27 -1.57 -15.33
C PHE A 132 8.74 -2.92 -15.83
N LYS A 133 8.85 -3.99 -15.04
CA LYS A 133 8.27 -5.29 -15.40
C LYS A 133 6.75 -5.18 -15.56
N PHE A 134 6.08 -4.48 -14.64
CA PHE A 134 4.64 -4.21 -14.73
C PHE A 134 4.28 -3.41 -15.98
N THR A 135 4.86 -2.23 -16.13
CA THR A 135 4.45 -1.30 -17.18
C THR A 135 4.86 -1.78 -18.57
N ILE A 136 6.01 -2.44 -18.72
CA ILE A 136 6.45 -3.06 -19.97
C ILE A 136 5.59 -4.29 -20.28
N GLY A 137 5.39 -5.21 -19.33
CA GLY A 137 4.62 -6.42 -19.57
C GLY A 137 3.19 -6.13 -20.06
N TYR A 138 2.52 -5.13 -19.50
CA TYR A 138 1.17 -4.72 -19.92
C TYR A 138 1.14 -3.81 -21.16
N PHE A 139 2.05 -2.84 -21.27
CA PHE A 139 1.93 -1.76 -22.26
C PHE A 139 3.03 -1.77 -23.35
N GLY A 140 4.02 -2.65 -23.25
CA GLY A 140 5.16 -2.71 -24.17
C GLY A 140 5.89 -1.38 -24.19
N GLU A 141 6.23 -0.88 -25.38
CA GLU A 141 6.88 0.44 -25.54
C GLU A 141 6.12 1.62 -24.92
N ARG A 142 4.80 1.48 -24.73
CA ARG A 142 3.98 2.52 -24.09
C ARG A 142 4.26 2.66 -22.59
N TYR A 143 5.11 1.81 -21.99
CA TYR A 143 5.62 2.00 -20.62
C TYR A 143 6.21 3.41 -20.39
N LYS A 144 6.75 4.02 -21.45
CA LYS A 144 7.31 5.37 -21.47
C LYS A 144 6.29 6.43 -21.02
N LEU A 145 5.00 6.21 -21.28
CA LEU A 145 3.91 7.07 -20.81
C LEU A 145 3.90 7.15 -19.28
N PHE A 146 4.08 6.03 -18.59
CA PHE A 146 4.10 5.96 -17.13
C PHE A 146 5.32 6.65 -16.52
N GLN A 147 6.47 6.61 -17.21
CA GLN A 147 7.65 7.38 -16.80
C GLN A 147 7.43 8.88 -16.93
N VAL A 148 6.73 9.31 -17.98
CA VAL A 148 6.34 10.72 -18.12
C VAL A 148 5.31 11.10 -17.06
N PHE A 149 4.37 10.23 -16.69
CA PHE A 149 3.47 10.47 -15.57
C PHE A 149 4.19 10.60 -14.24
N LEU A 150 5.22 9.79 -13.98
CA LEU A 150 6.07 9.94 -12.79
C LEU A 150 6.71 11.33 -12.76
N LEU A 151 7.28 11.78 -13.87
CA LEU A 151 7.81 13.15 -14.01
C LEU A 151 6.74 14.20 -13.76
N MET A 152 5.54 14.02 -14.32
CA MET A 152 4.43 14.95 -14.15
C MET A 152 4.03 15.08 -12.69
N VAL A 153 3.87 13.96 -11.96
CA VAL A 153 3.56 13.95 -10.53
C VAL A 153 4.67 14.64 -9.73
N CYS A 154 5.94 14.27 -9.95
CA CYS A 154 7.07 14.84 -9.21
C CYS A 154 7.28 16.35 -9.47
N ARG A 155 6.80 16.85 -10.61
CA ARG A 155 6.93 18.25 -11.02
C ARG A 155 5.63 19.03 -10.95
N ASN A 156 4.56 18.44 -10.44
CA ASN A 156 3.23 19.01 -10.37
C ASN A 156 2.75 19.55 -11.73
N ILE A 157 2.93 18.76 -12.78
CA ILE A 157 2.49 19.05 -14.15
C ILE A 157 1.09 18.46 -14.32
N GLY A 158 0.10 19.33 -14.52
CA GLY A 158 -1.30 18.96 -14.50
C GLY A 158 -1.83 18.39 -15.82
N SER A 159 -1.09 18.51 -16.92
CA SER A 159 -1.54 18.00 -18.22
C SER A 159 -0.40 17.60 -19.16
N ILE A 160 -0.71 16.72 -20.12
CA ILE A 160 0.25 16.29 -21.15
C ILE A 160 0.72 17.49 -21.99
N GLU A 161 -0.13 18.48 -22.25
CA GLU A 161 0.23 19.70 -23.00
C GLU A 161 1.38 20.46 -22.35
N GLN A 162 1.42 20.50 -21.02
CA GLN A 162 2.43 21.24 -20.27
C GLN A 162 3.83 20.59 -20.39
N THR A 163 3.92 19.34 -20.88
CA THR A 163 5.20 18.66 -21.12
C THR A 163 6.07 19.37 -22.16
N LYS A 164 5.49 20.22 -23.01
CA LYS A 164 6.24 21.05 -23.98
C LYS A 164 7.21 22.04 -23.32
N HIS A 165 7.04 22.32 -22.03
CA HIS A 165 7.89 23.24 -21.27
C HIS A 165 9.00 22.53 -20.48
N ILE A 166 9.06 21.19 -20.57
CA ILE A 166 10.07 20.37 -19.90
C ILE A 166 11.38 20.46 -20.69
N ARG A 167 12.51 20.44 -19.98
CA ARG A 167 13.81 20.27 -20.62
C ARG A 167 14.02 18.82 -21.02
N GLN A 168 13.68 18.52 -22.26
CA GLN A 168 13.64 17.17 -22.82
C GLN A 168 14.97 16.43 -22.69
N ASP A 169 16.10 17.11 -22.88
CA ASP A 169 17.43 16.49 -22.76
C ASP A 169 17.77 16.04 -21.34
N GLU A 170 17.32 16.78 -20.32
CA GLU A 170 17.50 16.38 -18.92
C GLU A 170 16.48 15.30 -18.53
N ALA A 171 15.24 15.42 -19.01
CA ALA A 171 14.15 14.51 -18.66
C ALA A 171 14.34 13.12 -19.28
N LYS A 172 14.80 13.02 -20.53
CA LYS A 172 15.03 11.72 -21.17
C LYS A 172 16.07 10.89 -20.41
N VAL A 173 17.15 11.54 -19.94
CA VAL A 173 18.21 10.87 -19.17
C VAL A 173 17.68 10.38 -17.82
N ILE A 174 16.98 11.25 -17.08
CA ILE A 174 16.44 10.89 -15.76
C ILE A 174 15.38 9.79 -15.85
N LEU A 175 14.54 9.80 -16.88
CA LEU A 175 13.51 8.79 -17.08
C LEU A 175 14.03 7.49 -17.73
N GLY A 176 15.31 7.45 -18.11
CA GLY A 176 15.91 6.29 -18.77
C GLY A 176 15.44 6.09 -20.20
N LEU A 177 15.05 7.16 -20.90
CA LEU A 177 14.51 7.14 -22.26
C LEU A 177 15.58 7.54 -23.29
N GLN A 178 15.58 6.88 -24.44
CA GLN A 178 16.40 7.28 -25.60
C GLN A 178 16.06 8.70 -26.07
N GLN A 179 14.77 9.02 -26.14
CA GLN A 179 14.26 10.32 -26.52
C GLN A 179 13.04 10.66 -25.68
N PHE A 180 12.86 11.95 -25.37
CA PHE A 180 11.65 12.41 -24.71
C PHE A 180 10.52 12.47 -25.75
N PRO A 181 9.38 11.80 -25.52
CA PRO A 181 8.28 11.79 -26.48
C PRO A 181 7.65 13.19 -26.61
N GLY A 182 7.35 13.59 -27.83
CA GLY A 182 6.57 14.80 -28.08
C GLY A 182 5.12 14.67 -27.61
N LYS A 183 4.44 15.80 -27.40
CA LYS A 183 3.04 15.85 -26.93
C LYS A 183 2.09 14.98 -27.75
N ASP A 184 2.26 14.95 -29.07
CA ASP A 184 1.35 14.25 -29.98
C ASP A 184 1.53 12.73 -29.84
N LYS A 185 2.79 12.29 -29.69
CA LYS A 185 3.11 10.89 -29.39
C LYS A 185 2.60 10.45 -28.02
N LEU A 186 2.70 11.33 -27.01
CA LEU A 186 2.15 11.06 -25.67
C LEU A 186 0.63 10.87 -25.72
N TRP A 187 -0.09 11.73 -26.45
CA TRP A 187 -1.53 11.58 -26.64
C TRP A 187 -1.89 10.32 -27.43
N GLU A 188 -1.14 10.01 -28.49
CA GLU A 188 -1.31 8.76 -29.25
C GLU A 188 -1.18 7.54 -28.32
N TRP A 189 -0.10 7.46 -27.54
CA TRP A 189 0.12 6.38 -26.59
C TRP A 189 -0.95 6.33 -25.50
N PHE A 190 -1.39 7.49 -25.00
CA PHE A 190 -2.46 7.58 -24.02
C PHE A 190 -3.75 6.97 -24.57
N TYR A 191 -4.20 7.40 -25.75
CA TYR A 191 -5.44 6.88 -26.34
C TYR A 191 -5.35 5.40 -26.68
N GLN A 192 -4.21 4.94 -27.21
CA GLN A 192 -3.99 3.51 -27.44
C GLN A 192 -4.04 2.71 -26.14
N ALA A 193 -3.36 3.18 -25.07
CA ALA A 193 -3.38 2.52 -23.76
C ALA A 193 -4.80 2.49 -23.15
N THR A 194 -5.58 3.57 -23.31
CA THR A 194 -6.99 3.58 -22.89
C THR A 194 -7.85 2.63 -23.72
N GLY A 195 -7.58 2.50 -25.02
CA GLY A 195 -8.30 1.58 -25.92
C GLY A 195 -8.10 0.12 -25.56
N ASP A 196 -6.91 -0.26 -25.09
CA ASP A 196 -6.62 -1.64 -24.67
C ASP A 196 -7.39 -2.06 -23.40
N CYS A 197 -7.93 -1.11 -22.62
CA CYS A 197 -8.68 -1.38 -21.39
C CYS A 197 -7.94 -2.25 -20.35
N LEU A 198 -6.60 -2.19 -20.31
CA LEU A 198 -5.77 -3.05 -19.44
C LEU A 198 -5.63 -2.55 -17.99
N SER A 199 -6.09 -1.32 -17.70
CA SER A 199 -5.90 -0.72 -16.37
C SER A 199 -6.49 -1.54 -15.20
N PRO A 200 -7.68 -2.20 -15.30
CA PRO A 200 -8.18 -3.01 -14.19
C PRO A 200 -7.30 -4.21 -13.89
N ARG A 201 -6.74 -4.86 -14.92
CA ARG A 201 -5.81 -6.00 -14.76
C ARG A 201 -4.49 -5.57 -14.14
N LEU A 202 -3.90 -4.48 -14.66
CA LEU A 202 -2.69 -3.91 -14.07
C LEU A 202 -2.89 -3.58 -12.59
N LEU A 203 -4.00 -2.92 -12.23
CA LEU A 203 -4.29 -2.56 -10.84
C LEU A 203 -4.48 -3.81 -9.97
N LYS A 204 -5.22 -4.81 -10.45
CA LYS A 204 -5.39 -6.07 -9.73
C LYS A 204 -4.04 -6.73 -9.44
N ASP A 205 -3.19 -6.89 -10.45
CA ASP A 205 -1.86 -7.48 -10.23
C ASP A 205 -0.96 -6.61 -9.34
N PHE A 206 -1.07 -5.28 -9.46
CA PHE A 206 -0.28 -4.36 -8.63
C PHE A 206 -0.62 -4.52 -7.15
N PHE A 207 -1.91 -4.50 -6.79
CA PHE A 207 -2.33 -4.67 -5.40
C PHE A 207 -2.09 -6.10 -4.91
N ARG A 208 -2.34 -7.10 -5.74
CA ARG A 208 -1.99 -8.50 -5.45
C ARG A 208 -0.51 -8.65 -5.12
N PHE A 209 0.37 -8.05 -5.92
CA PHE A 209 1.80 -8.05 -5.67
C PHE A 209 2.14 -7.39 -4.33
N GLN A 210 1.51 -6.26 -4.00
CA GLN A 210 1.72 -5.60 -2.71
C GLN A 210 1.30 -6.46 -1.51
N ILE A 211 0.12 -7.08 -1.58
CA ILE A 211 -0.42 -7.98 -0.55
C ILE A 211 0.52 -9.16 -0.35
N LEU A 212 0.84 -9.86 -1.44
CA LEU A 212 1.62 -11.08 -1.41
C LEU A 212 3.08 -10.85 -0.99
N ARG A 213 3.64 -9.66 -1.26
CA ARG A 213 4.99 -9.28 -0.81
C ARG A 213 5.02 -8.71 0.60
N GLY A 214 3.87 -8.60 1.28
CA GLY A 214 3.77 -7.97 2.59
C GLY A 214 4.21 -6.50 2.58
N ILE A 215 4.09 -5.81 1.43
CA ILE A 215 4.36 -4.38 1.31
C ILE A 215 3.29 -3.58 2.07
N VAL A 216 2.06 -4.10 2.04
CA VAL A 216 0.91 -3.54 2.75
C VAL A 216 0.52 -4.43 3.92
N ASN A 217 0.02 -3.81 4.99
CA ASN A 217 -0.52 -4.54 6.13
C ASN A 217 -1.99 -4.93 5.92
N LEU A 218 -2.35 -6.13 6.39
CA LEU A 218 -3.67 -6.75 6.17
C LEU A 218 -4.53 -6.81 7.44
N TRP A 219 -4.16 -6.10 8.51
CA TRP A 219 -4.86 -6.15 9.79
C TRP A 219 -5.94 -5.08 9.90
N PHE A 220 -5.58 -3.83 9.59
CA PHE A 220 -6.47 -2.68 9.63
C PHE A 220 -6.51 -2.00 8.27
N TRP A 221 -7.70 -1.91 7.71
CA TRP A 221 -7.95 -1.25 6.43
C TRP A 221 -8.78 0.00 6.67
N PHE A 222 -8.16 1.16 6.50
CA PHE A 222 -8.79 2.47 6.60
C PHE A 222 -9.37 2.85 5.25
N ILE A 223 -10.69 3.08 5.21
CA ILE A 223 -11.44 3.27 3.97
C ILE A 223 -12.08 4.66 3.97
N ASP A 224 -11.80 5.43 2.93
CA ASP A 224 -12.37 6.76 2.74
C ASP A 224 -12.69 7.05 1.26
N GLY A 225 -13.66 7.94 1.04
CA GLY A 225 -14.08 8.42 -0.27
C GLY A 225 -13.60 9.85 -0.53
N HIS A 226 -12.70 10.01 -1.51
CA HIS A 226 -12.17 11.32 -1.89
C HIS A 226 -12.78 11.82 -3.18
N ARG A 227 -13.28 13.05 -3.18
CA ARG A 227 -13.85 13.68 -4.36
C ARG A 227 -12.78 13.98 -5.43
N LEU A 228 -13.05 13.56 -6.65
CA LEU A 228 -12.34 13.92 -7.87
C LEU A 228 -13.25 14.80 -8.75
N GLY A 229 -13.03 16.12 -8.71
CA GLY A 229 -13.81 17.06 -9.51
C GLY A 229 -13.58 16.88 -11.01
N TYR A 230 -14.64 17.00 -11.80
CA TYR A 230 -14.57 16.94 -13.26
C TYR A 230 -14.86 18.32 -13.87
N THR A 231 -13.92 18.82 -14.67
CA THR A 231 -14.01 20.13 -15.35
C THR A 231 -14.11 20.00 -16.86
N GLY A 232 -14.30 18.79 -17.39
CA GLY A 232 -14.41 18.56 -18.83
C GLY A 232 -15.82 18.83 -19.36
N LYS A 233 -16.01 18.58 -20.66
CA LYS A 233 -17.26 18.88 -21.37
C LYS A 233 -18.29 17.75 -21.35
N ASN A 234 -17.90 16.54 -20.93
CA ASN A 234 -18.79 15.39 -20.95
C ASN A 234 -19.77 15.42 -19.79
N LYS A 235 -20.96 14.87 -20.01
CA LYS A 235 -21.95 14.70 -18.95
C LYS A 235 -21.49 13.56 -18.01
N VAL A 236 -21.33 13.88 -16.74
CA VAL A 236 -21.02 12.92 -15.66
C VAL A 236 -21.93 13.17 -14.47
N HIS A 237 -22.13 12.17 -13.63
CA HIS A 237 -22.88 12.31 -12.39
C HIS A 237 -22.21 13.31 -11.42
N HIS A 238 -23.02 13.87 -10.52
CA HIS A 238 -22.56 14.86 -9.56
C HIS A 238 -22.02 14.20 -8.28
N THR A 239 -21.01 14.85 -7.71
CA THR A 239 -20.45 14.64 -6.37
C THR A 239 -20.77 15.86 -5.52
N TYR A 240 -20.93 15.71 -4.21
CA TYR A 240 -21.08 16.87 -3.35
C TYR A 240 -19.71 17.49 -3.05
N ASN A 241 -19.49 18.75 -3.44
CA ASN A 241 -18.29 19.49 -3.05
C ASN A 241 -18.55 20.12 -1.67
N THR A 242 -17.90 19.59 -0.63
CA THR A 242 -18.04 20.10 0.75
C THR A 242 -17.48 21.51 0.93
N GLN A 243 -16.42 21.89 0.22
CA GLN A 243 -15.81 23.22 0.29
C GLN A 243 -16.71 24.29 -0.34
N ARG A 244 -17.39 23.95 -1.44
CA ARG A 244 -18.31 24.87 -2.14
C ARG A 244 -19.77 24.68 -1.75
N GLN A 245 -20.06 23.68 -0.93
CA GLN A 245 -21.39 23.29 -0.47
C GLN A 245 -22.41 23.06 -1.61
N MET A 246 -21.96 22.56 -2.76
CA MET A 246 -22.81 22.36 -3.93
C MET A 246 -22.49 21.06 -4.68
N PRO A 247 -23.48 20.45 -5.36
CA PRO A 247 -23.23 19.35 -6.29
C PRO A 247 -22.41 19.84 -7.48
N GLU A 248 -21.33 19.13 -7.80
CA GLU A 248 -20.49 19.40 -8.96
C GLU A 248 -20.21 18.10 -9.72
N PRO A 249 -20.13 18.13 -11.06
CA PRO A 249 -19.73 16.99 -11.87
C PRO A 249 -18.42 16.38 -11.34
N GLY A 250 -18.36 15.06 -11.20
CA GLY A 250 -17.19 14.43 -10.63
C GLY A 250 -17.28 12.92 -10.43
N ARG A 251 -16.23 12.42 -9.81
CA ARG A 251 -16.06 11.03 -9.41
C ARG A 251 -15.65 10.98 -7.94
N THR A 252 -15.76 9.81 -7.34
CA THR A 252 -15.29 9.53 -6.00
C THR A 252 -14.23 8.45 -6.07
N ASN A 253 -13.07 8.71 -5.49
CA ASN A 253 -11.99 7.76 -5.32
C ASN A 253 -12.14 7.11 -3.95
N MET A 254 -12.64 5.88 -3.93
CA MET A 254 -12.67 5.05 -2.73
C MET A 254 -11.26 4.49 -2.53
N VAL A 255 -10.60 4.83 -1.44
CA VAL A 255 -9.22 4.42 -1.17
C VAL A 255 -9.17 3.59 0.10
N VAL A 256 -8.43 2.49 0.05
CA VAL A 256 -8.10 1.65 1.21
C VAL A 256 -6.63 1.83 1.53
N CYS A 257 -6.34 2.24 2.76
CA CYS A 257 -4.99 2.35 3.28
C CYS A 257 -4.78 1.39 4.45
N ASP A 258 -3.55 0.91 4.61
CA ASP A 258 -3.15 0.17 5.81
C ASP A 258 -2.82 1.12 6.99
N LEU A 259 -2.46 0.54 8.14
CA LEU A 259 -2.07 1.29 9.34
C LEU A 259 -0.87 2.22 9.14
N GLN A 260 -0.03 1.95 8.15
CA GLN A 260 1.15 2.74 7.81
C GLN A 260 0.86 3.80 6.75
N GLY A 261 -0.36 3.85 6.21
CA GLY A 261 -0.79 4.76 5.15
C GLY A 261 -0.42 4.28 3.74
N ASN A 262 -0.02 3.02 3.57
CA ASN A 262 0.19 2.45 2.24
C ASN A 262 -1.16 2.12 1.60
N VAL A 263 -1.30 2.39 0.31
CA VAL A 263 -2.53 2.09 -0.43
C VAL A 263 -2.62 0.59 -0.71
N VAL A 264 -3.63 -0.05 -0.11
CA VAL A 264 -3.96 -1.47 -0.29
C VAL A 264 -4.79 -1.69 -1.54
N ASP A 265 -5.75 -0.80 -1.80
CA ASP A 265 -6.66 -0.87 -2.94
C ASP A 265 -7.29 0.51 -3.19
N PHE A 266 -7.79 0.74 -4.41
CA PHE A 266 -8.70 1.86 -4.66
C PHE A 266 -9.68 1.55 -5.80
N GLU A 267 -10.78 2.29 -5.82
CA GLU A 267 -11.76 2.27 -6.90
C GLU A 267 -12.26 3.68 -7.21
N ILE A 268 -12.26 4.05 -8.49
CA ILE A 268 -12.81 5.31 -8.95
C ILE A 268 -14.22 5.08 -9.47
N GLN A 269 -15.20 5.66 -8.79
CA GLN A 269 -16.62 5.55 -9.12
C GLN A 269 -17.16 6.88 -9.62
N GLU A 270 -18.10 6.86 -10.55
CA GLU A 270 -18.74 8.09 -11.02
C GLU A 270 -19.78 8.62 -10.01
N GLY A 271 -19.86 9.95 -9.86
CA GLY A 271 -20.75 10.57 -8.88
C GLY A 271 -20.30 10.33 -7.44
N LYS A 272 -21.25 10.34 -6.50
CA LYS A 272 -21.00 10.17 -5.06
C LYS A 272 -20.28 8.86 -4.70
N GLY A 273 -20.38 7.85 -5.56
CA GLY A 273 -19.93 6.50 -5.26
C GLY A 273 -20.78 5.83 -4.16
N ASP A 274 -20.47 4.56 -3.92
CA ASP A 274 -21.14 3.67 -2.98
C ASP A 274 -20.10 3.00 -2.08
N LEU A 275 -19.82 3.65 -0.95
CA LEU A 275 -18.88 3.16 0.06
C LEU A 275 -19.32 1.81 0.62
N LYS A 276 -20.63 1.57 0.79
CA LYS A 276 -21.14 0.35 1.42
C LYS A 276 -20.91 -0.86 0.53
N SER A 277 -21.29 -0.75 -0.75
CA SER A 277 -21.02 -1.80 -1.73
C SER A 277 -19.52 -2.00 -1.91
N PHE A 278 -18.72 -0.93 -1.94
CA PHE A 278 -17.26 -1.04 -2.01
C PHE A 278 -16.67 -1.83 -0.83
N VAL A 279 -17.06 -1.49 0.41
CA VAL A 279 -16.59 -2.17 1.63
C VAL A 279 -16.96 -3.65 1.66
N LEU A 280 -18.17 -4.00 1.21
CA LEU A 280 -18.62 -5.41 1.15
C LEU A 280 -17.85 -6.21 0.09
N ASN A 281 -17.58 -5.61 -1.06
CA ASN A 281 -16.91 -6.28 -2.18
C ASN A 281 -15.39 -6.43 -1.99
N LEU A 282 -14.80 -5.76 -0.98
CA LEU A 282 -13.36 -5.84 -0.72
C LEU A 282 -12.91 -7.24 -0.30
N ASP A 283 -13.76 -7.97 0.44
CA ASP A 283 -13.45 -9.34 0.84
C ASP A 283 -13.43 -10.25 -0.39
N ASP A 284 -14.50 -10.24 -1.18
CA ASP A 284 -14.62 -11.04 -2.41
C ASP A 284 -13.50 -10.73 -3.42
N ARG A 285 -13.00 -9.48 -3.45
CA ARG A 285 -11.93 -9.07 -4.37
C ARG A 285 -10.58 -9.72 -4.05
N TRP A 286 -10.31 -9.95 -2.77
CA TRP A 286 -9.00 -10.37 -2.26
C TRP A 286 -9.04 -11.68 -1.47
N GLU A 287 -10.17 -12.40 -1.49
CA GLU A 287 -10.42 -13.64 -0.73
C GLU A 287 -9.33 -14.69 -0.97
N ASP A 288 -8.86 -14.82 -2.22
CA ASP A 288 -7.81 -15.77 -2.59
C ASP A 288 -6.41 -15.37 -2.09
N GLU A 289 -6.24 -14.12 -1.64
CA GLU A 289 -4.95 -13.56 -1.24
C GLU A 289 -4.85 -13.19 0.23
N ILE A 290 -5.97 -13.07 0.95
CA ILE A 290 -6.00 -12.76 2.38
C ILE A 290 -6.39 -14.00 3.18
N GLY A 291 -5.58 -14.37 4.17
CA GLY A 291 -5.88 -15.51 5.04
C GLY A 291 -6.95 -15.18 6.08
N GLU A 292 -6.85 -14.01 6.71
CA GLU A 292 -7.81 -13.49 7.69
C GLU A 292 -8.39 -12.17 7.20
N LYS A 293 -9.67 -11.93 7.47
CA LYS A 293 -10.35 -10.72 7.04
C LYS A 293 -9.85 -9.50 7.83
N PRO A 294 -9.40 -8.43 7.14
CA PRO A 294 -8.95 -7.20 7.78
C PRO A 294 -10.10 -6.52 8.52
N VAL A 295 -9.78 -5.88 9.65
CA VAL A 295 -10.68 -4.96 10.34
C VAL A 295 -10.86 -3.72 9.48
N LYS A 296 -12.08 -3.51 8.98
CA LYS A 296 -12.41 -2.37 8.12
C LYS A 296 -12.78 -1.16 8.95
N VAL A 297 -12.04 -0.06 8.79
CA VAL A 297 -12.22 1.19 9.52
C VAL A 297 -12.74 2.25 8.57
N PHE A 298 -13.94 2.77 8.80
CA PHE A 298 -14.56 3.76 7.91
C PHE A 298 -15.42 4.77 8.68
N ASP A 299 -15.54 5.99 8.14
CA ASP A 299 -16.37 7.04 8.72
C ASP A 299 -17.89 6.73 8.57
N ARG A 300 -18.69 7.53 9.27
CA ARG A 300 -20.16 7.52 9.39
C ARG A 300 -20.98 7.35 8.11
N GLU A 301 -20.40 7.48 6.92
CA GLU A 301 -21.11 7.24 5.66
C GLU A 301 -21.49 5.76 5.48
N GLY A 302 -20.85 4.86 6.23
CA GLY A 302 -21.25 3.46 6.35
C GLY A 302 -22.52 3.21 7.18
N ASP A 303 -23.08 4.20 7.88
CA ASP A 303 -24.19 3.98 8.82
C ASP A 303 -25.47 3.45 8.15
N GLY A 304 -25.98 2.32 8.66
CA GLY A 304 -27.23 1.70 8.26
C GLY A 304 -27.40 0.30 8.83
N ALA A 305 -28.49 0.07 9.58
CA ALA A 305 -28.75 -1.20 10.26
C ALA A 305 -28.63 -2.43 9.34
N GLY A 306 -29.14 -2.35 8.11
CA GLY A 306 -29.00 -3.44 7.12
C GLY A 306 -27.56 -3.73 6.74
N PHE A 307 -26.74 -2.70 6.56
CA PHE A 307 -25.31 -2.84 6.23
C PHE A 307 -24.53 -3.46 7.38
N PHE A 308 -24.71 -3.00 8.62
CA PHE A 308 -24.05 -3.60 9.78
C PHE A 308 -24.49 -5.03 10.03
N SER A 309 -25.78 -5.34 9.87
CA SER A 309 -26.26 -6.71 9.96
C SER A 309 -25.61 -7.62 8.91
N GLY A 310 -25.37 -7.11 7.71
CA GLY A 310 -24.65 -7.82 6.65
C GLY A 310 -23.18 -8.06 7.00
N MET A 311 -22.50 -7.04 7.53
CA MET A 311 -21.11 -7.16 7.99
C MET A 311 -20.97 -8.21 9.10
N VAL A 312 -21.85 -8.18 10.12
CA VAL A 312 -21.84 -9.16 11.21
C VAL A 312 -22.15 -10.58 10.69
N ARG A 313 -23.17 -10.73 9.84
CA ARG A 313 -23.55 -12.04 9.28
C ARG A 313 -22.45 -12.67 8.44
N ASN A 314 -21.66 -11.85 7.75
CA ASN A 314 -20.54 -12.30 6.90
C ASN A 314 -19.22 -12.43 7.68
N GLU A 315 -19.25 -12.29 9.00
CA GLU A 315 -18.06 -12.31 9.88
C GLU A 315 -17.00 -11.29 9.42
N ASN A 316 -17.43 -10.14 8.93
CA ASN A 316 -16.56 -9.06 8.48
C ASN A 316 -16.28 -8.12 9.67
N PRO A 317 -15.07 -8.11 10.24
CA PRO A 317 -14.77 -7.23 11.36
C PRO A 317 -14.70 -5.78 10.88
N PHE A 318 -15.27 -4.85 11.65
CA PHE A 318 -15.27 -3.44 11.32
C PHE A 318 -15.23 -2.52 12.55
N VAL A 319 -14.78 -1.29 12.33
CA VAL A 319 -14.83 -0.17 13.27
C VAL A 319 -15.40 1.02 12.53
N THR A 320 -16.39 1.68 13.10
CA THR A 320 -16.99 2.88 12.51
C THR A 320 -17.47 3.84 13.58
N TRP A 321 -17.67 5.09 13.19
CA TRP A 321 -18.20 6.13 14.06
C TRP A 321 -19.73 6.14 14.02
N GLU A 322 -20.37 5.97 15.18
CA GLU A 322 -21.81 6.13 15.32
C GLU A 322 -22.18 7.62 15.20
N LYS A 323 -22.97 7.97 14.16
CA LYS A 323 -23.36 9.36 13.87
C LYS A 323 -24.39 9.91 14.85
N HIS A 324 -25.24 9.03 15.37
CA HIS A 324 -26.41 9.37 16.16
C HIS A 324 -26.32 8.80 17.59
N SER A 325 -25.11 8.80 18.17
CA SER A 325 -24.89 8.33 19.53
C SER A 325 -25.78 9.09 20.52
N ASP A 326 -26.72 8.39 21.14
CA ASP A 326 -27.55 8.94 22.21
C ASP A 326 -26.77 8.87 23.52
N SER A 327 -26.01 9.93 23.82
CA SER A 327 -25.21 10.06 25.04
C SER A 327 -25.99 9.66 26.31
N LYS A 328 -27.28 9.98 26.40
CA LYS A 328 -28.12 9.61 27.56
C LYS A 328 -28.33 8.11 27.68
N LYS A 329 -28.47 7.40 26.56
CA LYS A 329 -28.58 5.94 26.57
C LYS A 329 -27.26 5.28 26.93
N LEU A 330 -26.15 5.81 26.42
CA LEU A 330 -24.81 5.30 26.74
C LEU A 330 -24.48 5.51 28.23
N ASP A 331 -24.76 6.70 28.78
CA ASP A 331 -24.56 7.00 30.20
C ASP A 331 -25.46 6.16 31.12
N ALA A 332 -26.63 5.73 30.62
CA ALA A 332 -27.55 4.86 31.34
C ALA A 332 -27.16 3.37 31.29
N MET A 333 -26.15 2.99 30.52
CA MET A 333 -25.68 1.60 30.45
C MET A 333 -24.98 1.22 31.77
N PRO A 334 -25.32 0.08 32.39
CA PRO A 334 -24.63 -0.41 33.57
C PRO A 334 -23.13 -0.59 33.33
N ALA A 335 -22.31 -0.15 34.29
CA ALA A 335 -20.85 -0.32 34.23
C ALA A 335 -20.42 -1.79 34.06
N GLU A 336 -21.24 -2.73 34.55
CA GLU A 336 -21.05 -4.19 34.43
C GLU A 336 -21.06 -4.70 32.98
N LEU A 337 -21.62 -3.93 32.04
CA LEU A 337 -21.60 -4.28 30.62
C LEU A 337 -20.23 -4.05 29.97
N PHE A 338 -19.34 -3.31 30.63
CA PHE A 338 -18.01 -3.00 30.13
C PHE A 338 -16.96 -3.86 30.85
N SER A 339 -16.34 -4.77 30.11
CA SER A 339 -15.41 -5.77 30.66
C SER A 339 -13.95 -5.31 30.65
N ILE A 340 -13.63 -4.25 29.91
CA ILE A 340 -12.27 -3.68 29.80
C ILE A 340 -12.38 -2.16 29.88
N SER A 341 -11.56 -1.53 30.72
CA SER A 341 -11.32 -0.09 30.67
C SER A 341 -9.93 0.19 30.10
N LEU A 342 -9.82 1.24 29.30
CA LEU A 342 -8.55 1.71 28.74
C LEU A 342 -8.52 3.23 28.78
N GLU A 343 -7.41 3.79 29.25
CA GLU A 343 -7.20 5.23 29.29
C GLU A 343 -6.27 5.63 28.14
N VAL A 344 -6.75 6.52 27.27
CA VAL A 344 -5.98 7.05 26.14
C VAL A 344 -6.19 8.56 26.08
N ASN A 345 -5.10 9.33 26.13
CA ASN A 345 -5.13 10.80 26.11
C ASN A 345 -6.06 11.39 27.18
N GLU A 346 -5.95 10.91 28.43
CA GLU A 346 -6.77 11.36 29.57
C GLU A 346 -8.28 11.10 29.39
N LYS A 347 -8.65 10.23 28.44
CA LYS A 347 -10.03 9.76 28.25
C LYS A 347 -10.11 8.29 28.55
N GLU A 348 -11.10 7.93 29.36
CA GLU A 348 -11.44 6.55 29.66
C GLU A 348 -12.38 5.99 28.59
N TYR A 349 -12.08 4.79 28.11
CA TYR A 349 -12.91 4.06 27.16
C TYR A 349 -13.23 2.70 27.77
N GLY A 350 -14.48 2.27 27.63
CA GLY A 350 -14.94 0.94 28.03
C GLY A 350 -15.19 0.05 26.81
N LYS A 351 -14.73 -1.20 26.84
CA LYS A 351 -15.18 -2.24 25.88
C LYS A 351 -16.39 -2.95 26.48
N GLY A 352 -17.55 -2.81 25.84
CA GLY A 352 -18.73 -3.62 26.15
C GLY A 352 -18.98 -4.68 25.08
N GLU A 353 -19.45 -5.86 25.50
CA GLU A 353 -19.89 -6.91 24.57
C GLU A 353 -21.41 -6.93 24.52
N PHE A 354 -21.96 -6.44 23.42
CA PHE A 354 -23.39 -6.40 23.19
C PHE A 354 -23.74 -7.53 22.23
N ARG A 355 -24.46 -8.54 22.75
CA ARG A 355 -25.10 -9.51 21.86
C ARG A 355 -26.32 -8.84 21.23
N PRO A 356 -26.46 -8.88 19.89
CA PRO A 356 -27.63 -8.35 19.20
C PRO A 356 -28.93 -9.05 19.60
#